data_AF-A0A9D0BZF0-F1
#
_entry.id   AF-A0A9D0BZF0-F1
#
_cell.length_a   1.000
_cell.length_b   1.000
_cell.length_c   1.000
_cell.angle_alpha   90.00
_cell.angle_beta   90.00
_cell.angle_gamma   90.00
#
_symmetry.space_group_name_H-M   'P 1'
#
loop_
_entity.id
_entity.type
_entity.pdbx_description
1 polymer ?
#
loop_
_entity_poly.entity_id
_entity_poly.type
_entity_poly.pdbx_seq_one_letter_code
_entity_poly.pdbx_strand_id
1 'polypeptide(L)'
;MTCYDVFNGDADGLCALQQLRLAEPRECELITGVKRDINLLARVEAGAGDQVTVLDVSLDKNREALLRILEQGARVQYVDHHFAGEIPQHAALDALINTESTTCTSLLVNHMLNNRYSAWAVTGAYGDNLFESADRLARQTGLCVEESEAL
;
A
#
# COMPACT_ATOMS: atom_id res chain seq x y z
N MET A 1 -10.99 -19.13 -2.49
CA MET A 1 -9.96 -18.13 -2.77
C MET A 1 -10.59 -16.78 -2.55
N THR A 2 -10.46 -16.30 -1.32
CA THR A 2 -10.86 -14.95 -0.91
C THR A 2 -9.67 -14.03 -1.12
N CYS A 3 -9.96 -12.77 -1.43
CA CYS A 3 -8.95 -11.73 -1.50
C CYS A 3 -9.22 -10.70 -0.41
N TYR A 4 -8.18 -10.28 0.28
CA TYR A 4 -8.22 -9.26 1.31
C TYR A 4 -7.37 -8.08 0.89
N ASP A 5 -7.91 -6.88 1.00
CA ASP A 5 -7.15 -5.64 0.87
C ASP A 5 -7.09 -4.97 2.25
N VAL A 6 -5.90 -4.98 2.85
CA VAL A 6 -5.61 -4.45 4.17
C VAL A 6 -4.84 -3.15 4.01
N PHE A 7 -5.42 -2.03 4.41
CA PHE A 7 -4.80 -0.73 4.15
C PHE A 7 -5.21 0.33 5.17
N ASN A 8 -4.30 1.26 5.46
CA ASN A 8 -4.63 2.42 6.27
C ASN A 8 -5.68 3.30 5.57
N GLY A 9 -6.66 3.81 6.31
CA GLY A 9 -7.74 4.62 5.74
C GLY A 9 -7.41 6.10 5.62
N ASP A 10 -6.13 6.47 5.59
CA ASP A 10 -5.72 7.81 5.18
C ASP A 10 -5.51 7.89 3.66
N ALA A 11 -5.09 9.06 3.19
CA ALA A 11 -4.94 9.31 1.76
C ALA A 11 -3.93 8.38 1.08
N ASP A 12 -2.85 7.99 1.77
CA ASP A 12 -1.80 7.19 1.14
C ASP A 12 -2.26 5.74 0.94
N GLY A 13 -2.77 5.11 1.99
CA GLY A 13 -3.33 3.76 1.88
C GLY A 13 -4.50 3.66 0.88
N LEU A 14 -5.40 4.65 0.88
CA LEU A 14 -6.53 4.70 -0.06
C LEU A 14 -6.07 4.85 -1.52
N CYS A 15 -5.16 5.78 -1.79
CA CYS A 15 -4.67 6.03 -3.14
C CYS A 15 -3.82 4.87 -3.67
N ALA A 16 -3.01 4.24 -2.82
CA ALA A 16 -2.26 3.04 -3.16
C ALA A 16 -3.21 1.90 -3.59
N LEU A 17 -4.27 1.64 -2.82
CA LEU A 17 -5.24 0.61 -3.19
C LEU A 17 -5.97 0.95 -4.49
N GLN A 18 -6.41 2.21 -4.64
CA GLN A 18 -7.14 2.66 -5.82
C GLN A 18 -6.31 2.44 -7.10
N GLN A 19 -5.01 2.73 -7.06
CA GLN A 19 -4.10 2.45 -8.18
C GLN A 19 -4.06 0.95 -8.53
N LEU A 20 -3.90 0.08 -7.53
CA LEU A 20 -3.85 -1.37 -7.75
C LEU A 20 -5.18 -1.91 -8.31
N ARG A 21 -6.33 -1.45 -7.82
CA ARG A 21 -7.64 -1.95 -8.25
C ARG A 21 -8.10 -1.37 -9.59
N LEU A 22 -7.65 -0.17 -9.97
CA LEU A 22 -7.73 0.27 -11.37
C LEU A 22 -6.84 -0.59 -12.26
N ALA A 23 -5.69 -1.03 -11.74
CA ALA A 23 -4.74 -1.77 -12.54
C ALA A 23 -5.15 -3.22 -12.81
N GLU A 24 -5.64 -3.86 -11.74
CA GLU A 24 -6.11 -5.21 -11.66
C GLU A 24 -7.43 -5.22 -10.86
N PRO A 25 -8.56 -5.04 -11.56
CA PRO A 25 -9.88 -5.08 -10.94
C PRO A 25 -10.13 -6.41 -10.25
N ARG A 26 -10.56 -6.34 -8.99
CA ARG A 26 -10.77 -7.51 -8.15
C ARG A 26 -11.76 -7.19 -7.04
N GLU A 27 -12.62 -8.15 -6.71
CA GLU A 27 -13.44 -8.08 -5.50
C GLU A 27 -12.64 -8.63 -4.32
N CYS A 28 -12.45 -7.78 -3.31
CA CYS A 28 -11.73 -8.09 -2.09
C CYS A 28 -12.54 -7.65 -0.87
N GLU A 29 -12.39 -8.36 0.24
CA GLU A 29 -12.79 -7.86 1.54
C GLU A 29 -11.86 -6.72 1.96
N LEU A 30 -12.43 -5.55 2.23
CA LEU A 30 -11.67 -4.37 2.64
C LEU A 30 -11.49 -4.36 4.16
N ILE A 31 -10.24 -4.41 4.61
CA ILE A 31 -9.86 -4.32 6.02
C ILE A 31 -9.11 -3.01 6.22
N THR A 32 -9.83 -2.00 6.69
CA THR A 32 -9.29 -0.65 6.88
C THR A 32 -9.71 -0.05 8.22
N GLY A 33 -9.18 1.12 8.55
CA GLY A 33 -9.43 1.86 9.77
C GLY A 33 -9.04 3.32 9.62
N VAL A 34 -9.23 4.13 10.66
CA VAL A 34 -8.75 5.53 10.67
C VAL A 34 -7.21 5.59 10.68
N LYS A 35 -6.59 6.74 10.37
CA LYS A 35 -5.11 6.91 10.28
C LYS A 35 -4.28 6.28 11.41
N ARG A 36 -4.82 6.19 12.63
CA ARG A 36 -4.12 5.65 13.82
C ARG A 36 -4.39 4.17 14.08
N ASP A 37 -5.28 3.56 13.32
CA ASP A 37 -5.63 2.15 13.41
C ASP A 37 -4.67 1.34 12.52
N ILE A 38 -3.54 0.95 13.09
CA ILE A 38 -2.39 0.42 12.33
C ILE A 38 -2.19 -1.09 12.47
N ASN A 39 -2.92 -1.77 13.36
CA ASN A 39 -2.85 -3.23 13.55
C ASN A 39 -4.00 -3.93 12.81
N LEU A 40 -4.11 -3.65 11.52
CA LEU A 40 -5.26 -4.07 10.70
C LEU A 40 -5.18 -5.54 10.29
N LEU A 41 -3.97 -6.07 10.07
CA LEU A 41 -3.78 -7.44 9.60
C LEU A 41 -4.25 -8.48 10.63
N ALA A 42 -4.31 -8.11 11.92
CA ALA A 42 -4.85 -8.93 12.98
C ALA A 42 -6.32 -9.33 12.76
N ARG A 43 -7.08 -8.57 11.94
CA ARG A 43 -8.49 -8.83 11.62
C ARG A 43 -8.68 -9.84 10.48
N VAL A 44 -7.61 -10.25 9.81
CA VAL A 44 -7.66 -11.12 8.64
C VAL A 44 -7.65 -12.59 9.05
N GLU A 45 -8.65 -13.33 8.58
CA GLU A 45 -8.76 -14.80 8.72
C GLU A 45 -8.49 -15.48 7.37
N ALA A 46 -7.28 -15.29 6.83
CA ALA A 46 -6.87 -15.87 5.54
C ALA A 46 -6.17 -17.22 5.73
N GLY A 47 -6.39 -18.15 4.80
CA GLY A 47 -5.73 -19.46 4.79
C GLY A 47 -5.18 -19.86 3.43
N ALA A 48 -4.97 -21.16 3.27
CA ALA A 48 -4.37 -21.74 2.07
C ALA A 48 -5.14 -21.37 0.80
N GLY A 49 -4.46 -20.70 -0.13
CA GLY A 49 -5.01 -20.28 -1.42
C GLY A 49 -5.68 -18.91 -1.41
N ASP A 50 -5.78 -18.23 -0.27
CA ASP A 50 -6.22 -16.85 -0.20
C ASP A 50 -5.09 -15.87 -0.51
N GLN A 51 -5.46 -14.67 -0.94
CA GLN A 51 -4.52 -13.59 -1.28
C GLN A 51 -4.77 -12.39 -0.39
N VAL A 52 -3.70 -11.82 0.16
CA VAL A 52 -3.76 -10.66 1.04
C VAL A 52 -2.84 -9.58 0.49
N THR A 53 -3.41 -8.44 0.14
CA THR A 53 -2.65 -7.22 -0.17
C THR A 53 -2.60 -6.38 1.10
N VAL A 54 -1.40 -5.99 1.54
CA VAL A 54 -1.21 -5.12 2.69
C VAL A 54 -0.52 -3.84 2.24
N LEU A 55 -1.12 -2.69 2.55
CA LEU A 55 -0.69 -1.37 2.10
C LEU A 55 -0.62 -0.41 3.28
N ASP A 56 0.45 0.38 3.34
CA ASP A 56 0.53 1.56 4.22
C ASP A 56 0.31 1.30 5.72
N VAL A 57 0.67 0.09 6.18
CA VAL A 57 0.70 -0.25 7.60
C VAL A 57 2.00 -0.96 7.92
N SER A 58 2.67 -0.50 8.97
CA SER A 58 3.97 -1.04 9.38
C SER A 58 3.98 -2.56 9.53
N LEU A 59 4.91 -3.22 8.82
CA LEU A 59 5.16 -4.66 8.97
C LEU A 59 5.57 -5.00 10.40
N ASP A 60 6.36 -4.17 11.08
CA ASP A 60 6.75 -4.38 12.48
C ASP A 60 5.52 -4.53 13.38
N LYS A 61 4.52 -3.66 13.20
CA LYS A 61 3.27 -3.70 13.98
C LYS A 61 2.36 -4.87 13.64
N ASN A 62 2.42 -5.34 12.40
CA ASN A 62 1.55 -6.42 11.92
C ASN A 62 2.28 -7.78 11.84
N ARG A 63 3.51 -7.89 12.37
CA ARG A 63 4.40 -9.05 12.22
C ARG A 63 3.77 -10.36 12.67
N GLU A 64 3.18 -10.38 13.87
CA GLU A 64 2.57 -11.60 14.41
C GLU A 64 1.42 -12.07 13.52
N ALA A 65 0.58 -11.15 13.07
CA ALA A 65 -0.52 -11.46 12.16
C ALA A 65 -0.02 -11.93 10.78
N LEU A 66 1.05 -11.31 10.26
CA LEU A 66 1.68 -11.69 9.00
C LEU A 66 2.22 -13.12 9.04
N LEU A 67 3.00 -13.46 10.06
CA LEU A 67 3.55 -14.80 10.23
C LEU A 67 2.43 -15.84 10.34
N ARG A 68 1.39 -15.55 11.12
CA ARG A 68 0.22 -16.43 11.27
C ARG A 68 -0.44 -16.76 9.93
N ILE A 69 -0.75 -15.75 9.09
CA ILE A 69 -1.45 -16.00 7.82
C ILE A 69 -0.55 -16.69 6.78
N LEU A 70 0.77 -16.41 6.81
CA LEU A 70 1.74 -17.09 5.96
C LEU A 70 1.86 -18.57 6.33
N GLU A 71 1.93 -18.89 7.63
CA GLU A 71 1.92 -20.27 8.15
C GLU A 71 0.62 -21.02 7.79
N GLN A 72 -0.50 -20.31 7.72
CA GLN A 72 -1.80 -20.84 7.28
C GLN A 72 -1.89 -21.04 5.75
N GLY A 73 -0.87 -20.62 5.00
CA GLY A 73 -0.75 -20.84 3.56
C GLY A 73 -1.29 -19.72 2.68
N ALA A 74 -1.60 -18.55 3.24
CA ALA A 74 -1.99 -17.39 2.46
C ALA A 74 -0.79 -16.83 1.65
N ARG A 75 -1.08 -16.21 0.52
CA ARG A 75 -0.10 -15.41 -0.24
C ARG A 75 -0.26 -13.96 0.12
N VAL A 76 0.83 -13.29 0.46
CA VAL A 76 0.81 -11.91 0.93
C VAL A 76 1.68 -11.05 0.01
N GLN A 77 1.09 -9.98 -0.53
CA GLN A 77 1.81 -8.86 -1.10
C GLN A 77 1.79 -7.73 -0.07
N TYR A 78 2.96 -7.20 0.28
CA TYR A 78 3.12 -6.19 1.31
C TYR A 78 3.87 -5.00 0.73
N VAL A 79 3.21 -3.84 0.61
CA VAL A 79 3.83 -2.60 0.12
C VAL A 79 3.70 -1.55 1.21
N ASP A 80 4.82 -1.01 1.66
CA ASP A 80 4.84 -0.08 2.79
C ASP A 80 6.11 0.76 2.80
N HIS A 81 6.08 1.90 3.48
CA HIS A 81 7.21 2.79 3.66
C HIS A 81 7.59 3.00 5.13
N HIS A 82 6.82 2.44 6.07
CA HIS A 82 7.15 2.51 7.49
C HIS A 82 8.30 1.56 7.88
N PHE A 83 8.85 1.78 9.07
CA PHE A 83 9.81 0.85 9.64
C PHE A 83 9.22 -0.57 9.73
N ALA A 84 9.97 -1.54 9.22
CA ALA A 84 9.56 -2.94 9.15
C ALA A 84 10.36 -3.88 10.06
N GLY A 85 11.50 -3.44 10.60
CA GLY A 85 12.47 -4.35 11.23
C GLY A 85 13.02 -5.37 10.23
N GLU A 86 13.31 -6.59 10.69
CA GLU A 86 13.74 -7.69 9.82
C GLU A 86 12.54 -8.22 9.02
N ILE A 87 12.62 -8.25 7.69
CA ILE A 87 11.55 -8.79 6.86
C ILE A 87 11.62 -10.33 6.89
N PRO A 88 10.53 -11.04 7.28
CA PRO A 88 10.52 -12.50 7.28
C PRO A 88 10.80 -13.09 5.90
N GLN A 89 11.60 -14.15 5.85
CA GLN A 89 11.80 -14.90 4.61
C GLN A 89 10.70 -15.95 4.46
N HIS A 90 9.85 -15.80 3.45
CA HIS A 90 8.80 -16.78 3.15
C HIS A 90 8.48 -16.80 1.65
N ALA A 91 8.32 -17.98 1.05
CA ALA A 91 8.07 -18.11 -0.39
C ALA A 91 6.72 -17.53 -0.85
N ALA A 92 5.79 -17.34 0.10
CA ALA A 92 4.47 -16.75 -0.15
C ALA A 92 4.39 -15.26 0.25
N LEU A 93 5.51 -14.63 0.62
CA LEU A 93 5.58 -13.20 0.92
C LEU A 93 6.33 -12.46 -0.19
N ASP A 94 5.65 -11.52 -0.83
CA ASP A 94 6.25 -10.51 -1.68
C ASP A 94 6.21 -9.17 -0.94
N ALA A 95 7.35 -8.67 -0.49
CA ALA A 95 7.44 -7.46 0.33
C ALA A 95 8.26 -6.37 -0.37
N LEU A 96 7.61 -5.27 -0.73
CA LEU A 96 8.23 -4.04 -1.22
C LEU A 96 8.20 -2.99 -0.10
N ILE A 97 9.33 -2.85 0.59
CA ILE A 97 9.47 -1.90 1.70
C ILE A 97 10.60 -0.93 1.42
N ASN A 98 10.30 0.37 1.42
CA ASN A 98 11.28 1.44 1.30
C ASN A 98 11.02 2.53 2.34
N THR A 99 11.94 2.69 3.29
CA THR A 99 11.80 3.62 4.41
C THR A 99 12.44 4.99 4.17
N GLU A 100 12.77 5.33 2.93
CA GLU A 100 13.25 6.67 2.61
C GLU A 100 12.18 7.72 2.91
N SER A 101 12.59 8.85 3.51
CA SER A 101 11.67 9.93 3.89
C SER A 101 11.03 10.66 2.70
N THR A 102 11.41 10.31 1.47
CA THR A 102 10.91 10.92 0.23
C THR A 102 9.92 10.04 -0.52
N THR A 103 9.52 8.88 0.04
CA THR A 103 8.53 7.99 -0.56
C THR A 103 7.39 7.69 0.41
N CYS A 104 6.24 7.36 -0.17
CA CYS A 104 5.06 6.82 0.51
C CYS A 104 4.58 5.58 -0.26
N THR A 105 3.60 4.87 0.29
CA THR A 105 3.04 3.64 -0.30
C THR A 105 2.46 3.89 -1.68
N SER A 106 1.77 5.01 -1.90
CA SER A 106 1.21 5.39 -3.21
C SER A 106 2.28 5.58 -4.26
N LEU A 107 3.45 6.14 -3.91
CA LEU A 107 4.58 6.30 -4.82
C LEU A 107 5.23 4.95 -5.18
N LEU A 108 5.32 4.03 -4.21
CA LEU A 108 5.82 2.67 -4.43
C LEU A 108 4.91 1.89 -5.38
N VAL A 109 3.60 1.91 -5.14
CA VAL A 109 2.60 1.30 -6.03
C VAL A 109 2.66 1.92 -7.42
N ASN A 110 2.78 3.24 -7.52
CA ASN A 110 2.89 3.92 -8.80
C ASN A 110 4.11 3.47 -9.61
N HIS A 111 5.25 3.26 -8.94
CA HIS A 111 6.44 2.70 -9.57
C HIS A 111 6.19 1.28 -10.08
N MET A 112 5.57 0.40 -9.28
CA MET A 112 5.20 -0.96 -9.70
C MET A 112 4.31 -0.96 -10.95
N LEU A 113 3.43 0.03 -11.06
CA LEU A 113 2.48 0.18 -12.16
C LEU A 113 3.01 1.01 -13.33
N ASN A 114 4.30 1.35 -13.34
CA ASN A 114 4.95 2.14 -14.39
C ASN A 114 4.22 3.47 -14.67
N ASN A 115 3.87 4.20 -13.61
CA ASN A 115 3.21 5.51 -13.67
C ASN A 115 1.80 5.53 -14.30
N ARG A 116 1.15 4.39 -14.51
CA ARG A 116 -0.11 4.30 -15.26
C ARG A 116 -1.29 5.07 -14.62
N TYR A 117 -1.20 5.34 -13.32
CA TYR A 117 -2.24 6.00 -12.53
C TYR A 117 -1.66 7.11 -11.63
N SER A 118 -0.67 7.85 -12.15
CA SER A 118 0.14 8.80 -11.39
C SER A 118 -0.64 9.88 -10.65
N ALA A 119 -1.82 10.29 -11.12
CA ALA A 119 -2.65 11.26 -10.41
C ALA A 119 -2.98 10.79 -8.98
N TRP A 120 -3.34 9.52 -8.79
CA TRP A 120 -3.57 8.95 -7.46
C TRP A 120 -2.29 8.89 -6.63
N ALA A 121 -1.15 8.63 -7.27
CA ALA A 121 0.13 8.63 -6.61
C ALA A 121 0.53 10.01 -6.08
N VAL A 122 0.26 11.05 -6.89
CA VAL A 122 0.45 12.47 -6.52
C VAL A 122 -0.47 12.83 -5.35
N THR A 123 -1.77 12.50 -5.44
CA THR A 123 -2.73 12.73 -4.34
C THR A 123 -2.29 12.04 -3.04
N GLY A 124 -1.88 10.78 -3.10
CA GLY A 124 -1.38 10.04 -1.93
C GLY A 124 -0.14 10.68 -1.33
N ALA A 125 0.82 11.10 -2.17
CA ALA A 125 2.03 11.79 -1.73
C ALA A 125 1.74 13.14 -1.07
N TYR A 126 0.82 13.96 -1.60
CA TYR A 126 0.36 15.17 -0.91
C TYR A 126 -0.32 14.85 0.42
N GLY A 127 -1.17 13.82 0.44
CA GLY A 127 -1.85 13.35 1.65
C GLY A 127 -0.92 12.90 2.77
N ASP A 128 0.28 12.43 2.42
CA ASP A 128 1.34 12.08 3.37
C ASP A 128 2.37 13.20 3.60
N ASN A 129 2.06 14.43 3.15
CA ASN A 129 2.88 15.64 3.27
C ASN A 129 4.22 15.59 2.50
N LEU A 130 4.34 14.76 1.47
CA LEU A 130 5.51 14.67 0.59
C LEU A 130 5.40 15.60 -0.62
N PHE A 131 5.19 16.90 -0.35
CA PHE A 131 4.95 17.93 -1.38
C PHE A 131 5.98 17.93 -2.50
N GLU A 132 7.29 17.88 -2.17
CA GLU A 132 8.34 17.89 -3.19
C GLU A 132 8.33 16.65 -4.09
N SER A 133 8.01 15.48 -3.54
CA SER A 133 7.89 14.23 -4.30
C SER A 133 6.65 14.24 -5.18
N ALA A 134 5.52 14.74 -4.65
CA ALA A 134 4.28 14.92 -5.39
C ALA A 134 4.45 15.87 -6.59
N ASP A 135 4.99 17.07 -6.34
CA ASP A 135 5.28 18.08 -7.38
C ASP A 135 6.20 17.54 -8.49
N ARG A 136 7.19 16.74 -8.10
CA ARG A 136 8.14 16.14 -9.04
C ARG A 136 7.43 15.13 -9.93
N LEU A 137 6.61 14.25 -9.35
CA LEU A 137 5.87 13.24 -10.10
C LEU A 137 4.82 13.88 -11.01
N ALA A 138 4.10 14.90 -10.52
CA ALA A 138 3.13 15.66 -11.30
C ALA A 138 3.78 16.25 -12.57
N ARG A 139 4.92 16.94 -12.40
CA ARG A 139 5.70 17.48 -13.53
C ARG A 139 6.20 16.39 -14.49
N GLN A 140 6.65 15.26 -13.97
CA GLN A 140 7.13 14.14 -14.79
C GLN A 140 6.01 13.47 -15.60
N THR A 141 4.79 13.47 -15.09
CA THR A 141 3.65 12.78 -15.71
C THR A 141 2.74 13.72 -16.50
N GLY A 142 3.10 15.01 -16.56
CA GLY A 142 2.41 16.01 -17.38
C GLY A 142 1.12 16.55 -16.77
N LEU A 143 0.89 16.36 -15.47
CA LEU A 143 -0.18 17.05 -14.75
C LEU A 143 0.17 18.54 -14.69
N CYS A 144 -0.75 19.41 -15.11
CA CYS A 144 -0.51 20.84 -15.05
C CYS A 144 -0.55 21.34 -13.60
N VAL A 145 -0.11 22.58 -13.39
CA VAL A 145 -0.08 23.18 -12.05
C VAL A 145 -1.50 23.27 -11.49
N GLU A 146 -2.46 23.69 -12.31
CA GLU A 146 -3.85 23.83 -11.90
C GLU A 146 -4.50 22.48 -11.55
N GLU A 147 -4.15 21.40 -12.26
CA GLU A 147 -4.60 20.04 -11.95
C GLU A 147 -3.96 19.52 -10.66
N SER A 148 -2.69 19.85 -10.42
CA SER A 148 -1.96 19.39 -9.23
C SER A 148 -2.37 20.14 -7.96
N GLU A 149 -2.62 21.46 -8.06
CA GLU A 149 -3.13 22.30 -6.97
C GLU A 149 -4.59 21.96 -6.58
N ALA A 150 -5.33 21.28 -7.45
CA ALA A 150 -6.70 20.86 -7.21
C ALA A 150 -6.83 19.49 -6.50
N LEU A 151 -5.72 18.75 -6.32
CA LEU A 151 -5.67 17.46 -5.62
C LEU A 151 -5.47 17.64 -4.11
#